data_AF-X1CUJ7-F1
#
_entry.id   AF-X1CUJ7-F1
#
_cell.length_a   1.000
_cell.length_b   1.000
_cell.length_c   1.000
_cell.angle_alpha   90.00
_cell.angle_beta   90.00
_cell.angle_gamma   90.00
#
_symmetry.space_group_name_H-M   'P 1'
#
loop_
_entity.id
_entity.type
_entity.pdbx_description
1 polymer ?
#
loop_
_entity_poly.entity_id
_entity_poly.type
_entity_poly.pdbx_seq_one_letter_code
_entity_poly.pdbx_strand_id
1 'polypeptide(L)'
;MTRNILKQAIIFFSVFSFSFLFSYYGKAQTSISGVVNSYIDVTGIIDADELTVSDASAFSPGDTILLIQMKGLGIDTTNSTSFGERQNSYSAGKYEIIIIASISGNDITLASDMTNSYDVNGHMQMVRVPGYDNATVTGNLTCPVWDTISGTGGVVALIVGNKLSLEADIDVTGKGFSGAQPYTTSNVLCTTNNDYYFPASSDSAGYKGEGIASY
;
A
#
# COMPACT_ATOMS: atom_id res chain seq x y z
N MET A 1 39.04 -50.92 -40.40
CA MET A 1 38.16 -49.81 -40.83
C MET A 1 37.12 -49.41 -39.77
N THR A 2 36.92 -50.18 -38.70
CA THR A 2 35.87 -49.99 -37.67
C THR A 2 36.19 -48.99 -36.56
N ARG A 3 37.47 -48.73 -36.27
CA ARG A 3 37.90 -47.90 -35.12
C ARG A 3 37.72 -46.38 -35.34
N ASN A 4 37.66 -45.92 -36.60
CA ASN A 4 37.47 -44.50 -36.92
C ASN A 4 35.99 -44.08 -36.93
N ILE A 5 35.07 -45.01 -37.25
CA ILE A 5 33.62 -44.77 -37.24
C ILE A 5 33.13 -44.59 -35.79
N LEU A 6 33.66 -45.38 -34.85
CA LEU A 6 33.33 -45.27 -33.43
C LEU A 6 33.79 -43.93 -32.81
N LYS A 7 34.96 -43.41 -33.23
CA LYS A 7 35.46 -42.09 -32.78
C LYS A 7 34.64 -40.93 -33.35
N GLN A 8 34.21 -41.02 -34.60
CA GLN A 8 33.36 -40.01 -35.23
C GLN A 8 31.94 -40.00 -34.62
N ALA A 9 31.39 -41.16 -34.26
CA ALA A 9 30.09 -41.26 -33.59
C ALA A 9 30.11 -40.67 -32.17
N ILE A 10 31.20 -40.84 -31.41
CA ILE A 10 31.34 -40.28 -30.04
C ILE A 10 31.46 -38.75 -30.08
N ILE A 11 32.17 -38.19 -31.07
CA ILE A 11 32.31 -36.74 -31.23
C ILE A 11 30.98 -36.11 -31.69
N PHE A 12 30.21 -36.77 -32.56
CA PHE A 12 28.87 -36.29 -32.93
C PHE A 12 27.86 -36.36 -31.77
N PHE A 13 27.95 -37.38 -30.92
CA PHE A 13 27.10 -37.51 -29.74
C PHE A 13 27.45 -36.46 -28.65
N SER A 14 28.73 -36.08 -28.52
CA SER A 14 29.14 -35.05 -27.55
C SER A 14 28.75 -33.64 -27.97
N VAL A 15 28.73 -33.33 -29.27
CA VAL A 15 28.31 -32.00 -29.78
C VAL A 15 26.78 -31.83 -29.72
N PHE A 16 26.01 -32.92 -29.90
CA PHE A 16 24.55 -32.89 -29.75
C PHE A 16 24.12 -32.80 -28.29
N SER A 17 24.89 -33.38 -27.35
CA SER A 17 24.60 -33.29 -25.91
C SER A 17 25.05 -31.97 -25.26
N PHE A 18 25.94 -31.20 -25.89
CA PHE A 18 26.39 -29.89 -25.37
C PHE A 18 25.47 -28.72 -25.77
N SER A 19 24.58 -28.95 -26.73
CA SER A 19 23.67 -27.91 -27.26
C SER A 19 22.29 -27.87 -26.57
N PHE A 20 22.06 -28.73 -25.57
CA PHE A 20 20.77 -28.86 -24.87
C PHE A 20 20.73 -28.22 -23.47
N LEU A 21 21.74 -27.42 -23.10
CA LEU A 21 21.81 -26.76 -21.80
C LEU A 21 21.95 -25.23 -21.86
N PHE A 22 21.72 -24.62 -23.02
CA PHE A 22 21.37 -23.21 -23.08
C PHE A 22 19.85 -23.07 -23.00
N SER A 23 19.31 -23.25 -21.80
CA SER A 23 18.03 -22.63 -21.47
C SER A 23 18.28 -21.13 -21.58
N TYR A 24 17.85 -20.53 -22.69
CA TYR A 24 17.70 -19.09 -22.77
C TYR A 24 16.80 -18.69 -21.60
N TYR A 25 17.36 -18.06 -20.58
CA TYR A 25 16.59 -17.24 -19.66
C TYR A 25 16.08 -16.04 -20.47
N GLY A 26 15.07 -16.27 -21.31
CA GLY A 26 14.22 -15.20 -21.74
C GLY A 26 13.70 -14.55 -20.48
N LYS A 27 13.96 -13.26 -20.28
CA LYS A 27 13.27 -12.44 -19.28
C LYS A 27 11.80 -12.42 -19.69
N ALA A 28 11.08 -13.50 -19.38
CA ALA A 28 9.65 -13.58 -19.55
C ALA A 28 9.04 -12.47 -18.72
N GLN A 29 8.04 -11.79 -19.30
CA GLN A 29 7.33 -10.72 -18.63
C GLN A 29 6.62 -11.29 -17.39
N THR A 30 6.82 -10.70 -16.21
CA THR A 30 6.21 -11.19 -14.97
C THR A 30 4.71 -10.91 -15.01
N SER A 31 3.88 -11.95 -14.99
CA SER A 31 2.42 -11.79 -14.91
C SER A 31 2.00 -11.46 -13.47
N ILE A 32 1.19 -10.41 -13.30
CA ILE A 32 0.71 -9.92 -12.00
C ILE A 32 -0.80 -9.72 -12.02
N SER A 33 -1.46 -9.97 -10.87
CA SER A 33 -2.91 -9.82 -10.66
C SER A 33 -3.24 -9.84 -9.17
N GLY A 34 -4.42 -9.36 -8.78
CA GLY A 34 -4.88 -9.37 -7.39
C GLY A 34 -4.17 -8.34 -6.51
N VAL A 35 -3.92 -8.70 -5.25
CA VAL A 35 -3.21 -7.85 -4.29
C VAL A 35 -1.72 -8.23 -4.30
N VAL A 36 -0.87 -7.31 -4.74
CA VAL A 36 0.59 -7.52 -4.85
C VAL A 36 1.39 -6.89 -3.69
N ASN A 37 0.73 -6.04 -2.90
CA ASN A 37 1.31 -5.33 -1.76
C ASN A 37 1.03 -6.07 -0.44
N SER A 38 1.91 -5.83 0.54
CA SER A 38 1.65 -6.11 1.96
C SER A 38 1.52 -4.78 2.69
N TYR A 39 0.64 -4.70 3.70
CA TYR A 39 0.32 -3.46 4.42
C TYR A 39 0.48 -3.68 5.91
N ILE A 40 1.00 -2.69 6.61
CA ILE A 40 1.08 -2.71 8.07
C ILE A 40 0.97 -1.29 8.62
N ASP A 41 0.34 -1.14 9.78
CA ASP A 41 0.31 0.13 10.50
C ASP A 41 1.63 0.38 11.22
N VAL A 42 2.02 1.66 11.23
CA VAL A 42 3.16 2.16 12.00
C VAL A 42 2.62 2.70 13.31
N THR A 43 3.04 2.09 14.42
CA THR A 43 2.55 2.37 15.77
C THR A 43 3.47 3.29 16.55
N GLY A 44 4.72 3.45 16.10
CA GLY A 44 5.72 4.30 16.75
C GLY A 44 6.77 4.83 15.78
N ILE A 45 7.32 6.00 16.12
CA ILE A 45 8.53 6.56 15.52
C ILE A 45 9.55 6.63 16.65
N ILE A 46 10.66 5.90 16.52
CA ILE A 46 11.73 5.82 17.52
C ILE A 46 12.78 6.90 17.24
N ASP A 47 13.21 7.00 15.98
CA ASP A 47 14.18 7.97 15.49
C ASP A 47 13.90 8.35 14.02
N ALA A 48 14.75 9.18 13.41
CA ALA A 48 14.60 9.66 12.04
C ALA A 48 14.55 8.53 11.00
N ASP A 49 15.16 7.39 11.26
CA ASP A 49 15.21 6.21 10.39
C ASP A 49 14.64 4.94 11.06
N GLU A 50 14.02 5.05 12.24
CA GLU A 50 13.55 3.89 13.00
C GLU A 50 12.07 4.00 13.40
N LEU A 51 11.31 2.95 13.07
CA LEU A 51 9.86 2.87 13.24
C LEU A 51 9.47 1.58 13.98
N THR A 52 8.36 1.59 14.71
CA THR A 52 7.72 0.37 15.23
C THR A 52 6.43 0.09 14.46
N VAL A 53 6.22 -1.15 14.05
CA VAL A 53 4.99 -1.62 13.38
C VAL A 53 4.20 -2.61 14.24
N SER A 54 2.96 -2.92 13.88
CA SER A 54 2.16 -3.90 14.65
C SER A 54 2.62 -5.35 14.46
N ASP A 55 3.05 -5.72 13.24
CA ASP A 55 3.63 -7.03 12.90
C ASP A 55 4.54 -6.94 11.66
N ALA A 56 5.84 -7.15 11.85
CA ALA A 56 6.82 -7.11 10.76
C ALA A 56 6.92 -8.41 9.94
N SER A 57 6.15 -9.47 10.25
CA SER A 57 6.31 -10.82 9.68
C SER A 57 6.23 -10.91 8.15
N ALA A 58 5.55 -9.96 7.49
CA ALA A 58 5.41 -9.91 6.04
C ALA A 58 6.54 -9.15 5.32
N PHE A 59 7.52 -8.63 6.05
CA PHE A 59 8.60 -7.76 5.55
C PHE A 59 9.96 -8.39 5.78
N SER A 60 10.96 -7.95 5.01
CA SER A 60 12.34 -8.39 5.13
C SER A 60 13.32 -7.26 4.86
N PRO A 61 14.54 -7.31 5.43
CA PRO A 61 15.62 -6.41 5.02
C PRO A 61 15.84 -6.45 3.51
N GLY A 62 15.99 -5.26 2.90
CA GLY A 62 16.08 -5.08 1.46
C GLY A 62 14.74 -4.84 0.74
N ASP A 63 13.60 -5.03 1.42
CA ASP A 63 12.31 -4.68 0.84
C ASP A 63 12.22 -3.17 0.58
N THR A 64 11.68 -2.81 -0.59
CA THR A 64 11.25 -1.44 -0.87
C THR A 64 9.86 -1.23 -0.30
N ILE A 65 9.68 -0.15 0.45
CA ILE A 65 8.41 0.22 1.07
C ILE A 65 7.95 1.60 0.60
N LEU A 66 6.65 1.81 0.60
CA LEU A 66 6.01 3.11 0.60
C LEU A 66 5.57 3.37 2.05
N LEU A 67 6.21 4.33 2.70
CA LEU A 67 5.72 4.90 3.95
C LEU A 67 4.76 6.03 3.59
N ILE A 68 3.52 5.97 4.05
CA ILE A 68 2.50 6.98 3.74
C ILE A 68 1.65 7.26 4.97
N GLN A 69 1.35 8.53 5.20
CA GLN A 69 0.40 8.91 6.23
C GLN A 69 -0.97 9.21 5.62
N MET A 70 -1.99 8.50 6.08
CA MET A 70 -3.30 8.46 5.44
C MET A 70 -4.20 9.60 5.93
N LYS A 71 -4.18 9.89 7.23
CA LYS A 71 -4.95 10.95 7.91
C LYS A 71 -4.02 11.91 8.67
N GLY A 72 -4.59 12.79 9.49
CA GLY A 72 -3.83 13.72 10.32
C GLY A 72 -4.01 15.17 9.93
N LEU A 73 -5.24 15.54 9.54
CA LEU A 73 -5.72 16.92 9.56
C LEU A 73 -6.60 17.11 10.81
N GLY A 74 -6.14 17.89 11.79
CA GLY A 74 -6.96 18.26 12.94
C GLY A 74 -8.03 19.29 12.57
N ILE A 75 -9.27 19.05 12.98
CA ILE A 75 -10.38 20.01 12.84
C ILE A 75 -11.00 20.33 14.20
N ASP A 76 -11.61 21.50 14.30
CA ASP A 76 -12.42 21.89 15.45
C ASP A 76 -13.75 21.12 15.41
N THR A 77 -13.99 20.31 16.45
CA THR A 77 -15.22 19.54 16.62
C THR A 77 -16.17 20.13 17.66
N THR A 78 -15.87 21.34 18.16
CA THR A 78 -16.76 22.05 19.08
C THR A 78 -18.02 22.53 18.38
N ASN A 79 -19.16 22.46 19.05
CA ASN A 79 -20.42 22.96 18.52
C ASN A 79 -20.47 24.50 18.56
N SER A 80 -19.70 25.13 17.68
CA SER A 80 -19.53 26.59 17.58
C SER A 80 -19.37 27.01 16.13
N THR A 81 -19.33 28.33 15.87
CA THR A 81 -19.06 28.89 14.54
C THR A 81 -17.75 28.39 13.92
N SER A 82 -16.82 27.92 14.76
CA SER A 82 -15.54 27.38 14.34
C SER A 82 -15.58 25.91 13.96
N PHE A 83 -16.73 25.21 14.05
CA PHE A 83 -16.80 23.79 13.69
C PHE A 83 -16.30 23.54 12.27
N GLY A 84 -15.38 22.57 12.13
CA GLY A 84 -14.72 22.25 10.87
C GLY A 84 -13.57 23.19 10.49
N GLU A 85 -13.31 24.24 11.27
CA GLU A 85 -12.09 25.03 11.15
C GLU A 85 -10.87 24.16 11.47
N ARG A 86 -9.75 24.53 10.87
CA ARG A 86 -8.53 23.76 10.95
C ARG A 86 -7.75 24.10 12.22
N GLN A 87 -7.31 23.09 12.97
CA GLN A 87 -6.63 23.29 14.27
C GLN A 87 -5.14 22.92 14.32
N ASN A 88 -4.58 22.27 13.29
CA ASN A 88 -3.14 21.95 13.02
C ASN A 88 -2.79 20.44 13.03
N SER A 89 -1.58 20.15 12.53
CA SER A 89 -1.05 18.90 11.95
C SER A 89 -1.43 18.67 10.49
N TYR A 90 -0.40 18.54 9.65
CA TYR A 90 -0.49 18.28 8.21
C TYR A 90 0.54 17.23 7.84
N SER A 91 0.16 15.98 7.99
CA SER A 91 0.98 14.91 7.44
C SER A 91 0.17 13.93 6.61
N ALA A 92 -1.16 14.10 6.53
CA ALA A 92 -2.00 13.41 5.56
C ALA A 92 -1.48 13.62 4.13
N GLY A 93 -1.28 12.51 3.42
CA GLY A 93 -0.78 12.47 2.05
C GLY A 93 0.73 12.60 1.91
N LYS A 94 1.50 12.84 2.98
CA LYS A 94 2.97 12.74 2.91
C LYS A 94 3.35 11.28 2.72
N TYR A 95 4.33 11.05 1.85
CA TYR A 95 4.84 9.71 1.59
C TYR A 95 6.28 9.73 1.13
N GLU A 96 6.95 8.59 1.34
CA GLU A 96 8.32 8.32 0.91
C GLU A 96 8.45 6.87 0.44
N ILE A 97 9.35 6.63 -0.52
CA ILE A 97 9.74 5.27 -0.91
C ILE A 97 11.14 5.02 -0.38
N ILE A 98 11.28 4.04 0.52
CA ILE A 98 12.51 3.78 1.28
C ILE A 98 12.79 2.28 1.28
N ILE A 99 14.04 1.88 1.49
CA ILE A 99 14.43 0.47 1.64
C ILE A 99 14.55 0.15 3.13
N ILE A 100 14.07 -1.02 3.55
CA ILE A 100 14.32 -1.54 4.90
C ILE A 100 15.78 -1.97 5.02
N ALA A 101 16.53 -1.40 5.96
CA ALA A 101 17.90 -1.80 6.28
C ALA A 101 17.96 -3.03 7.19
N SER A 102 17.15 -3.05 8.25
CA SER A 102 17.07 -4.16 9.20
C SER A 102 15.71 -4.24 9.89
N ILE A 103 15.41 -5.42 10.45
CA ILE A 103 14.22 -5.69 11.26
C ILE A 103 14.67 -6.38 12.55
N SER A 104 14.21 -5.88 13.70
CA SER A 104 14.42 -6.47 15.02
C SER A 104 13.09 -6.58 15.76
N GLY A 105 12.49 -7.78 15.77
CA GLY A 105 11.12 -7.93 16.26
C GLY A 105 10.15 -7.16 15.35
N ASN A 106 9.52 -6.12 15.90
CA ASN A 106 8.61 -5.23 15.17
C ASN A 106 9.23 -3.85 14.87
N ASP A 107 10.49 -3.65 15.23
CA ASP A 107 11.20 -2.40 14.94
C ASP A 107 11.88 -2.52 13.57
N ILE A 108 11.67 -1.50 12.73
CA ILE A 108 12.12 -1.39 11.35
C ILE A 108 13.14 -0.26 11.30
N THR A 109 14.37 -0.59 10.89
CA THR A 109 15.39 0.41 10.56
C THR A 109 15.37 0.65 9.06
N LEU A 110 15.28 1.91 8.64
CA LEU A 110 15.26 2.36 7.26
C LEU A 110 16.69 2.59 6.75
N ALA A 111 16.90 2.44 5.45
CA ALA A 111 18.21 2.68 4.83
C ALA A 111 18.57 4.17 4.71
N SER A 112 17.63 5.06 5.03
CA SER A 112 17.81 6.50 5.05
C SER A 112 16.78 7.14 5.97
N ASP A 113 17.14 8.28 6.56
CA ASP A 113 16.24 9.13 7.35
C ASP A 113 14.98 9.51 6.56
N MET A 114 13.86 9.54 7.27
CA MET A 114 12.62 10.16 6.82
C MET A 114 12.83 11.67 6.66
N THR A 115 12.48 12.20 5.50
CA THR A 115 12.57 13.65 5.20
C THR A 115 11.32 14.40 5.63
N ASN A 116 10.19 13.71 5.67
CA ASN A 116 8.90 14.21 6.11
C ASN A 116 8.73 14.04 7.62
N SER A 117 8.11 15.04 8.26
CA SER A 117 7.59 14.86 9.62
C SER A 117 6.27 14.11 9.56
N TYR A 118 6.18 13.00 10.27
CA TYR A 118 4.98 12.18 10.39
C TYR A 118 4.40 12.20 11.81
N ASP A 119 3.15 11.78 11.93
CA ASP A 119 2.44 11.61 13.19
C ASP A 119 1.65 10.30 13.14
N VAL A 120 2.00 9.36 14.02
CA VAL A 120 1.36 8.03 14.10
C VAL A 120 -0.14 8.14 14.41
N ASN A 121 -0.59 9.21 15.06
CA ASN A 121 -2.02 9.47 15.30
C ASN A 121 -2.79 9.81 14.02
N GLY A 122 -2.07 10.12 12.94
CA GLY A 122 -2.64 10.34 11.61
C GLY A 122 -2.73 9.06 10.76
N HIS A 123 -2.68 7.86 11.35
CA HIS A 123 -2.69 6.58 10.62
C HIS A 123 -1.61 6.50 9.55
N MET A 124 -0.39 6.23 10.01
CA MET A 124 0.73 5.90 9.14
C MET A 124 0.65 4.44 8.73
N GLN A 125 0.84 4.19 7.44
CA GLN A 125 0.90 2.85 6.86
C GLN A 125 2.23 2.66 6.13
N MET A 126 2.82 1.48 6.32
CA MET A 126 3.92 0.98 5.50
C MET A 126 3.39 -0.07 4.51
N VAL A 127 3.69 0.12 3.23
CA VAL A 127 3.26 -0.76 2.13
C VAL A 127 4.47 -1.35 1.43
N ARG A 128 4.63 -2.67 1.39
CA ARG A 128 5.71 -3.30 0.60
C ARG A 128 5.45 -3.08 -0.89
N VAL A 129 6.41 -2.49 -1.60
CA VAL A 129 6.34 -2.14 -3.02
C VAL A 129 7.16 -3.14 -3.83
N PRO A 130 6.53 -4.10 -4.54
CA PRO A 130 7.27 -5.02 -5.39
C PRO A 130 7.90 -4.30 -6.60
N GLY A 131 9.14 -4.66 -6.91
CA GLY A 131 9.89 -4.19 -8.07
C GLY A 131 9.93 -5.23 -9.19
N TYR A 132 9.71 -4.81 -10.43
CA TYR A 132 9.74 -5.67 -11.62
C TYR A 132 10.58 -5.03 -12.74
N ASP A 133 11.36 -5.84 -13.48
CA ASP A 133 12.01 -5.35 -14.71
C ASP A 133 10.98 -5.08 -15.82
N ASN A 134 10.05 -6.02 -16.01
CA ASN A 134 8.92 -5.95 -16.94
C ASN A 134 7.74 -6.71 -16.31
N ALA A 135 6.53 -6.16 -16.39
CA ALA A 135 5.33 -6.78 -15.83
C ALA A 135 4.13 -6.72 -16.79
N THR A 136 3.29 -7.76 -16.80
CA THR A 136 1.98 -7.77 -17.46
C THR A 136 0.89 -7.89 -16.40
N VAL A 137 -0.06 -6.96 -16.38
CA VAL A 137 -1.28 -7.09 -15.60
C VAL A 137 -2.23 -8.01 -16.37
N THR A 138 -2.34 -9.27 -15.96
CA THR A 138 -3.14 -10.30 -16.64
C THR A 138 -4.51 -10.52 -16.01
N GLY A 139 -4.75 -9.95 -14.83
CA GLY A 139 -6.04 -9.88 -14.14
C GLY A 139 -6.07 -8.64 -13.26
N ASN A 140 -7.26 -8.24 -12.78
CA ASN A 140 -7.40 -6.98 -12.05
C ASN A 140 -6.40 -6.89 -10.89
N LEU A 141 -5.57 -5.84 -10.90
CA LEU A 141 -4.81 -5.44 -9.73
C LEU A 141 -5.71 -4.63 -8.81
N THR A 142 -5.65 -4.92 -7.51
CA THR A 142 -6.51 -4.28 -6.51
C THR A 142 -5.82 -4.28 -5.15
N CYS A 143 -6.50 -3.72 -4.15
CA CYS A 143 -6.06 -3.68 -2.76
C CYS A 143 -7.21 -4.02 -1.81
N PRO A 144 -6.89 -4.37 -0.54
CA PRO A 144 -7.88 -4.36 0.53
C PRO A 144 -8.55 -2.98 0.63
N VAL A 145 -9.83 -2.97 1.02
CA VAL A 145 -10.52 -1.73 1.35
C VAL A 145 -9.80 -1.10 2.55
N TRP A 146 -9.74 0.23 2.60
CA TRP A 146 -9.33 0.98 3.77
C TRP A 146 -10.09 0.50 5.01
N ASP A 147 -9.34 -0.02 5.98
CA ASP A 147 -9.83 -0.40 7.29
C ASP A 147 -9.43 0.69 8.28
N THR A 148 -10.42 1.41 8.80
CA THR A 148 -10.19 2.49 9.77
C THR A 148 -9.70 2.01 11.13
N ILE A 149 -9.84 0.72 11.45
CA ILE A 149 -9.39 0.16 12.73
C ILE A 149 -7.90 -0.10 12.68
N SER A 150 -7.43 -0.85 11.68
CA SER A 150 -5.99 -1.04 11.46
C SER A 150 -5.31 0.21 10.91
N GLY A 151 -6.04 1.11 10.23
CA GLY A 151 -5.44 2.24 9.52
C GLY A 151 -4.68 1.81 8.26
N THR A 152 -5.12 0.71 7.62
CA THR A 152 -4.44 0.14 6.44
C THR A 152 -5.39 -0.16 5.27
N GLY A 153 -4.87 -0.36 4.05
CA GLY A 153 -5.62 -0.61 2.82
C GLY A 153 -5.64 0.58 1.87
N GLY A 154 -6.41 0.46 0.79
CA GLY A 154 -6.72 1.57 -0.13
C GLY A 154 -5.59 2.05 -1.04
N VAL A 155 -4.45 1.37 -1.06
CA VAL A 155 -3.28 1.76 -1.87
C VAL A 155 -2.84 0.59 -2.75
N VAL A 156 -2.51 0.85 -4.01
CA VAL A 156 -1.75 -0.09 -4.86
C VAL A 156 -0.46 0.59 -5.26
N ALA A 157 0.68 -0.07 -5.05
CA ALA A 157 1.99 0.48 -5.37
C ALA A 157 2.89 -0.59 -5.99
N LEU A 158 3.61 -0.25 -7.07
CA LEU A 158 4.60 -1.12 -7.68
C LEU A 158 5.62 -0.26 -8.41
N ILE A 159 6.83 -0.78 -8.57
CA ILE A 159 7.88 -0.17 -9.38
C ILE A 159 8.15 -1.09 -10.57
N VAL A 160 8.07 -0.55 -11.78
CA VAL A 160 8.39 -1.29 -13.01
C VAL A 160 9.48 -0.54 -13.77
N GLY A 161 10.63 -1.17 -13.94
CA GLY A 161 11.83 -0.53 -14.49
C GLY A 161 11.73 -0.22 -15.98
N ASN A 162 11.17 -1.13 -16.79
CA ASN A 162 11.12 -0.96 -18.24
C ASN A 162 9.69 -0.85 -18.78
N LYS A 163 8.92 -1.95 -18.77
CA LYS A 163 7.60 -2.01 -19.41
C LYS A 163 6.55 -2.62 -18.48
N LEU A 164 5.47 -1.87 -18.24
CA LEU A 164 4.21 -2.37 -17.70
C LEU A 164 3.21 -2.52 -18.86
N SER A 165 2.72 -3.74 -19.12
CA SER A 165 1.64 -3.99 -20.08
C SER A 165 0.34 -4.25 -19.32
N LEU A 166 -0.75 -3.57 -19.71
CA LEU A 166 -2.06 -3.72 -19.10
C LEU A 166 -2.95 -4.56 -20.02
N GLU A 167 -3.14 -5.83 -19.68
CA GLU A 167 -4.13 -6.71 -20.33
C GLU A 167 -5.42 -6.83 -19.49
N ALA A 168 -5.39 -6.31 -18.27
CA ALA A 168 -6.51 -6.12 -17.36
C ALA A 168 -6.34 -4.81 -16.56
N ASP A 169 -7.38 -4.42 -15.83
CA ASP A 169 -7.43 -3.12 -15.15
C ASP A 169 -6.63 -3.10 -13.85
N ILE A 170 -6.23 -1.89 -13.44
CA ILE A 170 -5.89 -1.61 -12.04
C ILE A 170 -7.12 -0.94 -11.44
N ASP A 171 -7.87 -1.67 -10.62
CA ASP A 171 -9.16 -1.22 -10.08
C ASP A 171 -9.13 -1.16 -8.54
N VAL A 172 -9.20 0.07 -8.05
CA VAL A 172 -9.28 0.42 -6.62
C VAL A 172 -10.59 1.13 -6.28
N THR A 173 -11.62 0.97 -7.12
CA THR A 173 -12.95 1.57 -6.90
C THR A 173 -13.51 1.12 -5.55
N GLY A 174 -13.91 2.09 -4.72
CA GLY A 174 -14.47 1.83 -3.38
C GLY A 174 -13.45 1.27 -2.37
N LYS A 175 -12.15 1.32 -2.65
CA LYS A 175 -11.10 0.85 -1.73
C LYS A 175 -10.53 1.94 -0.82
N GLY A 176 -10.80 3.21 -1.12
CA GLY A 176 -10.38 4.35 -0.28
C GLY A 176 -11.23 4.52 0.98
N PHE A 177 -11.14 5.69 1.61
CA PHE A 177 -11.88 6.02 2.83
C PHE A 177 -13.36 5.65 2.78
N SER A 178 -13.87 5.14 3.90
CA SER A 178 -15.25 4.69 4.04
C SER A 178 -16.22 5.85 3.79
N GLY A 179 -17.20 5.62 2.90
CA GLY A 179 -18.33 6.52 2.76
C GLY A 179 -19.19 6.58 4.02
N ALA A 180 -20.06 7.59 4.11
CA ALA A 180 -21.05 7.68 5.17
C ALA A 180 -21.99 6.46 5.13
N GLN A 181 -22.27 5.86 6.29
CA GLN A 181 -23.32 4.85 6.38
C GLN A 181 -24.69 5.51 6.11
N PRO A 182 -25.57 4.90 5.33
CA PRO A 182 -26.92 5.44 5.13
C PRO A 182 -27.69 5.38 6.45
N TYR A 183 -28.30 6.50 6.84
CA TYR A 183 -29.25 6.55 7.95
C TYR A 183 -30.67 6.65 7.39
N THR A 184 -31.56 5.78 7.85
CA THR A 184 -32.98 5.84 7.48
C THR A 184 -33.78 6.32 8.69
N THR A 185 -34.43 7.47 8.56
CA THR A 185 -35.40 7.97 9.53
C THR A 185 -36.67 8.37 8.79
N SER A 186 -37.82 8.03 9.37
CA SER A 186 -39.14 8.38 8.85
C SER A 186 -39.69 9.70 9.41
N ASN A 187 -39.00 10.28 10.40
CA ASN A 187 -39.45 11.45 11.15
C ASN A 187 -38.39 12.55 11.16
N VAL A 188 -37.97 13.04 9.98
CA VAL A 188 -37.11 14.23 9.94
C VAL A 188 -37.94 15.44 10.37
N LEU A 189 -37.82 15.82 11.63
CA LEU A 189 -38.35 17.08 12.11
C LEU A 189 -37.38 18.18 11.68
N CYS A 190 -37.70 18.87 10.57
CA CYS A 190 -36.99 20.08 10.13
C CYS A 190 -37.27 21.24 11.11
N THR A 191 -36.76 21.12 12.34
CA THR A 191 -36.76 22.20 13.31
C THR A 191 -35.58 23.13 13.03
N THR A 192 -35.74 24.41 13.30
CA THR A 192 -34.64 25.37 13.23
C THR A 192 -33.69 25.08 14.39
N ASN A 193 -32.71 24.20 14.17
CA ASN A 193 -31.58 24.01 15.06
C ASN A 193 -30.36 24.74 14.48
N ASN A 194 -29.67 25.49 15.32
CA ASN A 194 -28.47 26.28 14.98
C ASN A 194 -27.17 25.57 15.40
N ASP A 195 -27.24 24.29 15.76
CA ASP A 195 -26.08 23.45 16.02
C ASP A 195 -25.24 23.25 14.74
N TYR A 196 -23.93 23.26 14.91
CA TYR A 196 -22.94 23.05 13.85
C TYR A 196 -22.57 21.57 13.66
N TYR A 197 -22.92 20.72 14.63
CA TYR A 197 -22.77 19.27 14.59
C TYR A 197 -23.91 18.57 15.33
N PHE A 198 -24.23 17.36 14.90
CA PHE A 198 -25.25 16.52 15.50
C PHE A 198 -24.67 15.15 15.86
N PRO A 199 -24.94 14.63 17.08
CA PRO A 199 -24.51 13.29 17.45
C PRO A 199 -25.20 12.23 16.59
N ALA A 200 -24.59 11.04 16.50
CA ALA A 200 -25.13 9.91 15.76
C ALA A 200 -26.55 9.48 16.19
N SER A 201 -26.97 9.84 17.39
CA SER A 201 -28.33 9.62 17.89
C SER A 201 -29.37 10.61 17.36
N SER A 202 -28.95 11.67 16.68
CA SER A 202 -29.83 12.68 16.10
C SER A 202 -30.34 12.27 14.72
N ASP A 203 -31.60 12.59 14.44
CA ASP A 203 -32.25 12.46 13.14
C ASP A 203 -32.16 13.75 12.29
N SER A 204 -31.51 14.78 12.82
CA SER A 204 -31.47 16.13 12.25
C SER A 204 -30.30 16.33 11.27
N ALA A 205 -29.43 15.33 11.10
CA ALA A 205 -28.33 15.35 10.14
C ALA A 205 -28.02 13.95 9.57
N GLY A 206 -27.34 13.93 8.43
CA GLY A 206 -26.78 12.70 7.86
C GLY A 206 -25.39 12.40 8.39
N TYR A 207 -24.99 11.13 8.36
CA TYR A 207 -23.63 10.75 8.68
C TYR A 207 -22.63 11.34 7.67
N LYS A 208 -21.45 11.69 8.18
CA LYS A 208 -20.31 12.11 7.36
C LYS A 208 -19.42 10.89 7.08
N GLY A 209 -18.95 10.77 5.85
CA GLY A 209 -17.94 9.77 5.49
C GLY A 209 -16.56 10.14 6.01
N GLU A 210 -15.66 9.17 6.04
CA GLU A 210 -14.28 9.38 6.42
C GLU A 210 -13.56 10.34 5.46
N GLY A 211 -12.49 10.93 5.94
CA GLY A 211 -11.57 11.71 5.15
C GLY A 211 -10.22 11.84 5.85
N ILE A 212 -9.40 12.76 5.37
CA ILE A 212 -8.08 13.05 5.97
C ILE A 212 -8.16 13.67 7.37
N ALA A 213 -9.34 14.19 7.73
CA ALA A 213 -9.58 14.79 9.03
C ALA A 213 -9.84 13.72 10.09
N SER A 214 -9.17 13.86 11.23
CA SER A 214 -9.47 13.09 12.44
C SER A 214 -10.42 13.92 13.30
N TYR A 215 -11.54 13.33 13.73
CA TYR A 215 -12.60 13.99 14.52
C TYR A 215 -13.21 13.05 15.55
#